data_AF-A0A2N3IC59-F1
#
_entry.id   AF-A0A2N3IC59-F1
#
_cell.length_a   1.000
_cell.length_b   1.000
_cell.length_c   1.000
_cell.angle_alpha   90.00
_cell.angle_beta   90.00
_cell.angle_gamma   90.00
#
_symmetry.space_group_name_H-M   'P 1'
#
loop_
_entity.id
_entity.type
_entity.pdbx_description
1 polymer ?
#
loop_
_entity_poly.entity_id
_entity_poly.type
_entity_poly.pdbx_seq_one_letter_code
_entity_poly.pdbx_strand_id
1 'polypeptide(L)'
;MCGIGFIRLRKPYQYYLDKYGSVLYPLQKLYMLMDKQSNRGQDGAGVAVIKLDVPPGNRYISRYRSIKQQATHKIFKKIAKKIKKAVKGHKKEALNAQWLKENVAFTGELLLGHLRYGTHGLNSIENCHPFLRQNNWRSRNLVLAGNFNMTNNDELFEKLLQLGQHPKEKIDTVTVLEKIGHFLDEENQLIYDAHKELYTKQEMSAVIEEKIDLQRVLRRACKDFDGGYAIVGMTGYGAAFVARDPAGIRPAYFWANDEFIVVASERAAIKLAFDASYEEIEEIKPAHALIIHKNATFEQKPFAEPLPQKSCSFERIYFSRGTDPAIYQERKQLGFLLAPKVLEAIGYDLENTIFSYVPNTAETSFLGLLKGLEYHLEQKRKELLQKQDYQNLEKIISSRIRVEKLVIKDAKLRTFITDDSHRKELVNSVYDTTYNVVRKKQDTLVIIDDSIVRGTTLEESILQMLDKLEPKKIIIVSSAPQIRYPDCYGIDMSKMGEFVAFRAMLELLKERGEHIVFDEKLLSENENLAQKWYNLFTEEQISAKIAQMIKQKSKIQAEVEVIYQSIENLHKACPQHQGDWYFTGNYPTLGGYKVVNKSLKNYLEGRLERAY
;
A
#
# COMPACT_ATOMS: atom_id res chain seq x y z
N MET A 1 1.46 3.36 -1.56
CA MET A 1 0.30 3.44 -0.62
C MET A 1 0.78 3.90 0.74
N CYS A 2 -0.04 4.64 1.49
CA CYS A 2 0.28 5.14 2.83
C CYS A 2 0.31 4.04 3.90
N GLY A 3 0.91 4.33 5.06
CA GLY A 3 0.95 3.44 6.22
C GLY A 3 0.37 4.09 7.48
N ILE A 4 -0.32 3.33 8.31
CA ILE A 4 -0.94 3.79 9.56
C ILE A 4 -0.31 3.05 10.74
N GLY A 5 -0.11 3.74 11.86
CA GLY A 5 0.21 3.13 13.14
C GLY A 5 -0.60 3.79 14.24
N PHE A 6 -1.39 3.03 14.97
CA PHE A 6 -2.21 3.53 16.08
C PHE A 6 -1.95 2.71 17.33
N ILE A 7 -1.89 3.38 18.48
CA ILE A 7 -1.73 2.77 19.80
C ILE A 7 -2.71 3.43 20.76
N ARG A 8 -3.53 2.62 21.43
CA ARG A 8 -4.29 2.98 22.64
C ARG A 8 -3.67 2.27 23.83
N LEU A 9 -3.24 3.05 24.83
CA LEU A 9 -2.84 2.52 26.14
C LEU A 9 -4.07 2.05 26.91
N ARG A 10 -4.12 0.81 27.40
CA ARG A 10 -5.26 0.29 28.16
C ARG A 10 -5.19 0.56 29.66
N LYS A 11 -3.99 0.79 30.19
CA LYS A 11 -3.78 1.17 31.59
C LYS A 11 -3.62 2.70 31.71
N PRO A 12 -3.75 3.28 32.92
CA PRO A 12 -3.42 4.68 33.16
C PRO A 12 -1.96 4.98 32.79
N TYR A 13 -1.67 6.20 32.33
CA TYR A 13 -0.32 6.58 31.90
C TYR A 13 0.77 6.34 32.98
N GLN A 14 0.41 6.46 34.27
CA GLN A 14 1.29 6.16 35.40
C GLN A 14 1.84 4.73 35.37
N TYR A 15 1.03 3.73 35.00
CA TYR A 15 1.46 2.33 34.91
C TYR A 15 2.67 2.15 33.99
N TYR A 16 2.67 2.82 32.82
CA TYR A 16 3.79 2.71 31.87
C TYR A 16 5.03 3.43 32.36
N LEU A 17 4.85 4.53 33.10
CA LEU A 17 5.95 5.26 33.71
C LEU A 17 6.63 4.41 34.78
N ASP A 18 5.86 3.76 35.65
CA ASP A 18 6.35 2.89 36.70
C ASP A 18 6.99 1.62 36.14
N LYS A 19 6.32 0.96 35.19
CA LYS A 19 6.77 -0.31 34.61
C LYS A 19 8.00 -0.16 33.72
N TYR A 20 8.04 0.86 32.86
CA TYR A 20 9.08 1.01 31.83
C TYR A 20 10.11 2.10 32.13
N GLY A 21 9.92 2.89 33.20
CA GLY A 21 10.87 3.91 33.66
C GLY A 21 11.10 5.06 32.66
N SER A 22 10.23 5.22 31.65
CA SER A 22 10.45 6.15 30.54
C SER A 22 9.15 6.78 30.05
N VAL A 23 9.07 8.11 30.17
CA VAL A 23 8.01 8.94 29.57
C VAL A 23 7.92 8.76 28.05
N LEU A 24 9.02 8.36 27.40
CA LEU A 24 9.08 8.19 25.95
C LEU A 24 8.61 6.81 25.50
N TYR A 25 8.34 5.86 26.39
CA TYR A 25 8.09 4.47 26.00
C TYR A 25 6.93 4.30 24.99
N PRO A 26 5.73 4.88 25.21
CA PRO A 26 4.65 4.81 24.20
C PRO A 26 5.04 5.41 22.84
N LEU A 27 5.79 6.52 22.86
CA LEU A 27 6.27 7.18 21.64
C LEU A 27 7.34 6.35 20.93
N GLN A 28 8.20 5.65 21.67
CA GLN A 28 9.18 4.72 21.10
C GLN A 28 8.48 3.55 20.41
N LYS A 29 7.42 3.00 21.02
CA LYS A 29 6.58 1.98 20.38
C LYS A 29 5.91 2.48 19.11
N LEU A 30 5.35 3.70 19.12
CA LEU A 30 4.80 4.30 17.89
C LEU A 30 5.89 4.51 16.82
N TYR A 31 7.07 4.99 17.22
CA TYR A 31 8.20 5.16 16.29
C TYR A 31 8.59 3.83 15.63
N MET A 32 8.75 2.77 16.42
CA MET A 32 9.06 1.43 15.90
C MET A 32 7.96 0.95 14.95
N LEU A 33 6.68 1.11 15.32
CA LEU A 33 5.53 0.72 14.51
C LEU A 33 5.51 1.45 13.14
N MET A 34 5.87 2.73 13.12
CA MET A 34 5.98 3.53 11.89
C MET A 34 7.24 3.18 11.09
N ASP A 35 8.40 3.04 11.74
CA ASP A 35 9.67 2.75 11.07
C ASP A 35 9.63 1.39 10.34
N LYS A 36 8.96 0.41 10.95
CA LYS A 36 8.70 -0.91 10.34
C LYS A 36 7.62 -0.90 9.24
N GLN A 37 7.10 0.26 8.86
CA GLN A 37 6.21 0.42 7.71
C GLN A 37 6.76 1.44 6.69
N SER A 38 8.05 1.78 6.75
CA SER A 38 8.68 2.78 5.87
C SER A 38 8.61 2.47 4.36
N ASN A 39 8.30 1.22 3.97
CA ASN A 39 7.95 0.81 2.60
C ASN A 39 6.62 1.42 2.13
N ARG A 40 5.74 1.85 3.05
CA ARG A 40 4.44 2.47 2.78
C ARG A 40 4.47 4.00 2.76
N GLY A 41 5.63 4.62 2.63
CA GLY A 41 5.68 6.08 2.47
C GLY A 41 6.94 6.71 3.01
N GLN A 42 7.57 7.53 2.16
CA GLN A 42 8.77 8.29 2.50
C GLN A 42 8.63 9.79 2.19
N ASP A 43 7.52 10.21 1.57
CA ASP A 43 7.29 11.59 1.11
C ASP A 43 6.91 12.53 2.26
N GLY A 44 6.31 11.98 3.30
CA GLY A 44 5.99 12.70 4.52
C GLY A 44 5.55 11.78 5.65
N ALA A 45 5.43 12.35 6.85
CA ALA A 45 4.90 11.66 8.02
C ALA A 45 4.20 12.63 8.95
N GLY A 46 3.38 12.10 9.84
CA GLY A 46 2.79 12.85 10.93
C GLY A 46 2.48 12.00 12.14
N VAL A 47 2.39 12.66 13.29
CA VAL A 47 2.09 12.07 14.59
C VAL A 47 1.12 12.97 15.33
N ALA A 48 0.07 12.38 15.91
CA ALA A 48 -0.85 13.02 16.83
C ALA A 48 -0.96 12.20 18.13
N VAL A 49 -1.13 12.90 19.25
CA VAL A 49 -1.32 12.30 20.57
C VAL A 49 -2.46 13.00 21.29
N ILE A 50 -3.38 12.22 21.88
CA ILE A 50 -4.47 12.71 22.73
C ILE A 50 -4.24 12.23 24.17
N LYS A 51 -4.34 13.17 25.11
CA LYS A 51 -4.27 12.93 26.55
C LYS A 51 -5.66 12.80 27.14
N LEU A 52 -5.83 11.90 28.08
CA LEU A 52 -7.09 11.73 28.81
C LEU A 52 -7.08 12.50 30.13
N ASP A 53 -8.29 12.91 30.55
CA ASP A 53 -8.57 13.48 31.87
C ASP A 53 -7.71 14.69 32.24
N VAL A 54 -7.46 15.53 31.23
CA VAL A 54 -6.74 16.79 31.36
C VAL A 54 -7.72 17.90 31.80
N PRO A 55 -7.38 18.71 32.83
CA PRO A 55 -8.23 19.81 33.28
C PRO A 55 -8.44 20.88 32.19
N PRO A 56 -9.59 21.60 32.20
CA PRO A 56 -9.81 22.75 31.32
C PRO A 56 -8.65 23.76 31.37
N GLY A 57 -8.36 24.39 30.22
CA GLY A 57 -7.21 25.30 30.07
C GLY A 57 -5.89 24.62 29.68
N ASN A 58 -5.79 23.29 29.78
CA ASN A 58 -4.60 22.54 29.41
C ASN A 58 -4.74 21.87 28.02
N ARG A 59 -3.63 21.76 27.29
CA ARG A 59 -3.60 21.14 25.96
C ARG A 59 -3.66 19.61 26.04
N TYR A 60 -4.71 19.04 25.47
CA TYR A 60 -4.90 17.58 25.40
C TYR A 60 -4.61 16.96 24.02
N ILE A 61 -4.65 17.72 22.91
CA ILE A 61 -4.24 17.24 21.57
C ILE A 61 -2.89 17.84 21.18
N SER A 62 -1.94 17.01 20.78
CA SER A 62 -0.64 17.42 20.22
C SER A 62 -0.46 16.81 18.83
N ARG A 63 0.03 17.59 17.85
CA ARG A 63 0.24 17.11 16.48
C ARG A 63 1.48 17.69 15.84
N TYR A 64 2.27 16.86 15.16
CA TYR A 64 3.33 17.28 14.23
C TYR A 64 3.25 16.56 12.90
N ARG A 65 3.68 17.26 11.84
CA ARG A 65 3.75 16.79 10.46
C ARG A 65 5.06 17.25 9.83
N SER A 66 5.55 16.51 8.84
CA SER A 66 6.78 16.84 8.12
C SER A 66 6.80 16.18 6.74
N ILE A 67 7.25 16.93 5.74
CA ILE A 67 7.59 16.46 4.38
C ILE A 67 9.11 16.36 4.14
N LYS A 68 9.91 16.70 5.16
CA LYS A 68 11.37 16.61 5.06
C LYS A 68 11.77 15.14 4.90
N GLN A 69 12.85 14.87 4.17
CA GLN A 69 13.48 13.55 4.13
C GLN A 69 13.67 12.98 5.55
N GLN A 70 13.42 11.68 5.72
CA GLN A 70 13.37 11.01 7.03
C GLN A 70 12.38 11.70 7.99
N ALA A 71 11.19 12.04 7.48
CA ALA A 71 10.16 12.79 8.20
C ALA A 71 9.85 12.18 9.58
N THR A 72 9.64 10.87 9.62
CA THR A 72 9.38 10.10 10.85
C THR A 72 10.47 10.36 11.89
N HIS A 73 11.74 10.10 11.56
CA HIS A 73 12.87 10.31 12.46
C HIS A 73 12.94 11.77 12.95
N LYS A 74 12.76 12.75 12.07
CA LYS A 74 12.78 14.18 12.43
C LYS A 74 11.66 14.56 13.39
N ILE A 75 10.45 14.02 13.20
CA ILE A 75 9.31 14.26 14.09
C ILE A 75 9.60 13.71 15.48
N PHE A 76 10.00 12.44 15.60
CA PHE A 76 10.28 11.83 16.90
C PHE A 76 11.48 12.47 17.61
N LYS A 77 12.54 12.84 16.87
CA LYS A 77 13.66 13.62 17.42
C LYS A 77 13.20 14.97 17.99
N LYS A 78 12.31 15.67 17.29
CA LYS A 78 11.72 16.94 17.75
C LYS A 78 10.88 16.75 19.00
N ILE A 79 10.03 15.72 19.04
CA ILE A 79 9.19 15.39 20.22
C ILE A 79 10.08 15.05 21.42
N ALA A 80 11.04 14.14 21.25
CA ALA A 80 11.95 13.72 22.31
C ALA A 80 12.76 14.90 22.88
N LYS A 81 13.26 15.81 22.02
CA LYS A 81 13.97 17.01 22.46
C LYS A 81 13.07 17.93 23.30
N LYS A 82 11.79 18.09 22.92
CA LYS A 82 10.83 18.91 23.67
C LYS A 82 10.49 18.30 25.02
N ILE A 83 10.24 16.99 25.08
CA ILE A 83 9.97 16.28 26.34
C ILE A 83 11.18 16.37 27.27
N LYS A 84 12.39 16.09 26.77
CA LYS A 84 13.63 16.22 27.56
C LYS A 84 13.83 17.64 28.10
N LYS A 85 13.49 18.68 27.32
CA LYS A 85 13.56 20.07 27.78
C LYS A 85 12.52 20.38 28.86
N ALA A 86 11.28 19.92 28.69
CA ALA A 86 10.20 20.17 29.65
C ALA A 86 10.43 19.47 31.00
N VAL A 87 11.04 18.29 30.98
CA VAL A 87 11.38 17.52 32.19
C VAL A 87 12.69 18.01 32.83
N LYS A 88 13.52 18.77 32.10
CA LYS A 88 14.79 19.31 32.63
C LYS A 88 14.49 20.31 33.75
N GLY A 89 14.86 19.95 34.98
CA GLY A 89 14.59 20.75 36.18
C GLY A 89 13.40 20.25 37.01
N HIS A 90 12.56 19.37 36.44
CA HIS A 90 11.35 18.83 37.07
C HIS A 90 11.39 17.30 37.14
N LYS A 91 12.56 16.73 37.50
CA LYS A 91 12.76 15.28 37.44
C LYS A 91 11.87 14.52 38.41
N LYS A 92 11.55 15.09 39.58
CA LYS A 92 10.71 14.44 40.60
C LYS A 92 9.24 14.49 40.17
N GLU A 93 8.80 15.63 39.66
CA GLU A 93 7.44 15.87 39.18
C GLU A 93 7.13 15.07 37.91
N ALA A 94 8.14 14.86 37.05
CA ALA A 94 8.01 14.02 35.86
C ALA A 94 7.86 12.51 36.18
N LEU A 95 7.93 12.09 37.45
CA LEU A 95 7.51 10.75 37.88
C LEU A 95 5.99 10.65 38.08
N ASN A 96 5.27 11.77 37.99
CA ASN A 96 3.81 11.83 38.11
C ASN A 96 3.16 12.03 36.73
N ALA A 97 2.30 11.09 36.34
CA ALA A 97 1.62 11.11 35.06
C ALA A 97 0.69 12.31 34.88
N GLN A 98 0.00 12.77 35.94
CA GLN A 98 -0.88 13.93 35.86
C GLN A 98 -0.07 15.20 35.58
N TRP A 99 1.05 15.39 36.30
CA TRP A 99 1.95 16.51 36.04
C TRP A 99 2.47 16.50 34.60
N LEU A 100 2.86 15.32 34.08
CA LEU A 100 3.28 15.18 32.69
C LEU A 100 2.18 15.55 31.70
N LYS A 101 0.93 15.15 31.98
CA LYS A 101 -0.21 15.47 31.11
C LYS A 101 -0.54 16.96 31.11
N GLU A 102 -0.37 17.66 32.21
CA GLU A 102 -0.63 19.10 32.29
C GLU A 102 0.50 19.91 31.64
N ASN A 103 1.75 19.51 31.84
CA ASN A 103 2.91 20.36 31.55
C ASN A 103 3.69 19.96 30.29
N VAL A 104 3.58 18.71 29.83
CA VAL A 104 4.42 18.17 28.76
C VAL A 104 3.56 17.79 27.55
N ALA A 105 3.93 18.22 26.35
CA ALA A 105 3.22 17.81 25.13
C ALA A 105 3.56 16.35 24.75
N PHE A 106 2.66 15.68 24.02
CA PHE A 106 2.83 14.30 23.54
C PHE A 106 2.93 13.21 24.64
N THR A 107 2.49 13.48 25.87
CA THR A 107 2.36 12.53 26.98
C THR A 107 0.90 12.09 27.16
N GLY A 108 0.39 11.29 26.20
CA GLY A 108 -1.01 10.87 26.17
C GLY A 108 -1.19 9.41 25.81
N GLU A 109 -2.43 8.94 25.91
CA GLU A 109 -2.78 7.53 25.83
C GLU A 109 -3.30 7.06 24.48
N LEU A 110 -3.68 7.98 23.59
CA LEU A 110 -3.99 7.68 22.20
C LEU A 110 -2.88 8.27 21.33
N LEU A 111 -2.25 7.43 20.53
CA LEU A 111 -1.15 7.81 19.68
C LEU A 111 -1.45 7.36 18.25
N LEU A 112 -1.38 8.29 17.30
CA LEU A 112 -1.63 8.04 15.89
C LEU A 112 -0.44 8.54 15.06
N GLY A 113 0.11 7.65 14.26
CA GLY A 113 1.17 7.88 13.30
C GLY A 113 0.69 7.59 11.89
N HIS A 114 1.19 8.36 10.93
CA HIS A 114 0.91 8.15 9.52
C HIS A 114 2.18 8.36 8.67
N LEU A 115 2.37 7.50 7.68
CA LEU A 115 3.40 7.57 6.65
C LEU A 115 2.73 7.89 5.32
N ARG A 116 3.13 9.00 4.70
CA ARG A 116 2.57 9.43 3.42
C ARG A 116 3.42 8.87 2.29
N TYR A 117 2.75 8.13 1.40
CA TYR A 117 3.19 7.91 0.04
C TYR A 117 2.44 8.92 -0.82
N GLY A 118 3.17 9.84 -1.44
CA GLY A 118 2.63 10.91 -2.26
C GLY A 118 2.03 10.32 -3.53
N THR A 119 0.75 9.99 -3.49
CA THR A 119 -0.02 9.64 -4.67
C THR A 119 -0.49 10.92 -5.38
N HIS A 120 -1.02 11.93 -4.66
CA HIS A 120 -1.57 13.16 -5.24
C HIS A 120 -0.94 14.47 -4.73
N GLY A 121 -0.92 15.49 -5.60
CA GLY A 121 -0.65 16.89 -5.27
C GLY A 121 0.82 17.24 -5.04
N LEU A 122 1.09 18.55 -4.96
CA LEU A 122 2.38 19.07 -4.50
C LEU A 122 2.76 18.43 -3.15
N ASN A 123 4.04 18.12 -2.96
CA ASN A 123 4.51 17.59 -1.68
C ASN A 123 4.45 18.69 -0.61
N SER A 124 3.27 18.84 0.00
CA SER A 124 2.96 19.85 1.00
C SER A 124 2.70 19.21 2.37
N ILE A 125 3.06 19.94 3.41
CA ILE A 125 2.72 19.57 4.79
C ILE A 125 1.21 19.51 5.01
N GLU A 126 0.42 20.26 4.23
CA GLU A 126 -1.04 20.25 4.34
C GLU A 126 -1.65 18.93 3.88
N ASN A 127 -0.99 18.21 2.96
CA ASN A 127 -1.39 16.88 2.51
C ASN A 127 -0.93 15.77 3.47
N CYS A 128 -0.19 16.10 4.52
CA CYS A 128 0.23 15.11 5.52
C CYS A 128 -0.87 14.92 6.56
N HIS A 129 -1.19 13.65 6.80
CA HIS A 129 -1.98 13.22 7.94
C HIS A 129 -1.12 13.24 9.23
N PRO A 130 -1.71 13.18 10.43
CA PRO A 130 -3.15 13.24 10.72
C PRO A 130 -3.75 14.63 10.50
N PHE A 131 -5.00 14.69 10.07
CA PHE A 131 -5.83 15.90 10.03
C PHE A 131 -6.51 16.12 11.39
N LEU A 132 -6.89 17.37 11.67
CA LEU A 132 -7.47 17.77 12.95
C LEU A 132 -8.61 18.74 12.71
N ARG A 133 -9.79 18.38 13.20
CA ARG A 133 -10.98 19.24 13.34
C ARG A 133 -11.15 19.61 14.81
N GLN A 134 -11.26 20.90 15.10
CA GLN A 134 -11.28 21.42 16.47
C GLN A 134 -12.63 22.02 16.85
N ASN A 135 -13.00 21.85 18.11
CA ASN A 135 -14.19 22.44 18.73
C ASN A 135 -13.94 22.65 20.23
N ASN A 136 -14.73 23.49 20.90
CA ASN A 136 -14.65 23.63 22.35
C ASN A 136 -15.15 22.38 23.10
N TRP A 137 -16.04 21.60 22.50
CA TRP A 137 -16.50 20.34 23.06
C TRP A 137 -15.58 19.21 22.61
N ARG A 138 -14.90 18.55 23.55
CA ARG A 138 -13.98 17.42 23.26
C ARG A 138 -14.65 16.34 22.42
N SER A 139 -15.93 16.11 22.66
CA SER A 139 -16.80 15.20 21.91
C SER A 139 -16.97 15.53 20.42
N ARG A 140 -16.70 16.77 19.98
CA ARG A 140 -16.75 17.21 18.56
C ARG A 140 -15.37 17.33 17.90
N ASN A 141 -14.29 17.16 18.68
CA ASN A 141 -12.94 17.19 18.13
C ASN A 141 -12.62 15.84 17.48
N LEU A 142 -12.00 15.87 16.30
CA LEU A 142 -11.65 14.68 15.54
C LEU A 142 -10.23 14.81 14.98
N VAL A 143 -9.38 13.85 15.30
CA VAL A 143 -8.10 13.62 14.62
C VAL A 143 -8.29 12.45 13.67
N LEU A 144 -7.92 12.60 12.40
CA LEU A 144 -8.13 11.57 11.38
C LEU A 144 -6.85 11.28 10.61
N ALA A 145 -6.54 10.01 10.40
CA ALA A 145 -5.54 9.57 9.43
C ALA A 145 -6.01 8.34 8.68
N GLY A 146 -5.49 8.08 7.48
CA GLY A 146 -5.83 6.83 6.82
C GLY A 146 -5.05 6.54 5.55
N ASN A 147 -5.10 5.29 5.13
CA ASN A 147 -4.68 4.84 3.82
C ASN A 147 -5.95 4.69 2.99
N PHE A 148 -6.30 5.74 2.26
CA PHE A 148 -7.51 5.74 1.45
C PHE A 148 -7.35 6.53 0.16
N ASN A 149 -8.23 6.21 -0.78
CA ASN A 149 -8.50 7.02 -1.96
C ASN A 149 -10.00 6.88 -2.27
N MET A 150 -10.71 8.00 -2.28
CA MET A 150 -12.14 8.05 -2.64
C MET A 150 -12.28 8.23 -4.15
N THR A 151 -12.97 7.32 -4.82
CA THR A 151 -13.23 7.38 -6.27
C THR A 151 -14.38 8.33 -6.62
N ASN A 152 -15.21 8.69 -5.64
CA ASN A 152 -16.35 9.58 -5.78
C ASN A 152 -16.21 10.88 -4.98
N ASN A 153 -15.00 11.42 -4.91
CA ASN A 153 -14.72 12.65 -4.14
C ASN A 153 -15.54 13.86 -4.63
N ASP A 154 -15.79 13.96 -5.94
CA ASP A 154 -16.64 15.01 -6.51
C ASP A 154 -18.07 14.92 -5.95
N GLU A 155 -18.67 13.73 -5.96
CA GLU A 155 -20.02 13.52 -5.42
C GLU A 155 -20.07 13.72 -3.90
N LEU A 156 -19.02 13.32 -3.18
CA LEU A 156 -18.94 13.53 -1.74
C LEU A 156 -18.80 15.01 -1.38
N PHE A 157 -18.08 15.79 -2.17
CA PHE A 157 -17.96 17.23 -2.00
C PHE A 157 -19.31 17.94 -2.19
N GLU A 158 -20.04 17.60 -3.25
CA GLU A 158 -21.39 18.13 -3.49
C GLU A 158 -22.36 17.79 -2.34
N LYS A 159 -22.25 16.58 -1.76
CA LYS A 159 -23.03 16.21 -0.57
C LYS A 159 -22.73 17.10 0.64
N LEU A 160 -21.48 17.51 0.85
CA LEU A 160 -21.15 18.46 1.92
C LEU A 160 -21.77 19.83 1.67
N LEU A 161 -21.79 20.31 0.42
CA LEU A 161 -22.45 21.56 0.06
C LEU A 161 -23.96 21.50 0.30
N GLN A 162 -24.61 20.38 -0.05
CA GLN A 162 -26.04 20.14 0.22
C GLN A 162 -26.36 20.10 1.71
N LEU A 163 -25.41 19.66 2.55
CA LEU A 163 -25.51 19.74 4.00
C LEU A 163 -25.24 21.15 4.56
N GLY A 164 -25.03 22.15 3.69
CA GLY A 164 -24.76 23.54 4.08
C GLY A 164 -23.33 23.80 4.56
N GLN A 165 -22.39 22.89 4.31
CA GLN A 165 -21.00 23.07 4.70
C GLN A 165 -20.20 23.83 3.63
N HIS A 166 -19.07 24.40 4.05
CA HIS A 166 -18.12 25.08 3.18
C HIS A 166 -16.73 24.44 3.33
N PRO A 167 -16.47 23.29 2.67
CA PRO A 167 -15.18 22.61 2.80
C PRO A 167 -14.06 23.47 2.21
N LYS A 168 -12.96 23.61 2.94
CA LYS A 168 -11.83 24.49 2.56
C LYS A 168 -11.11 24.09 1.26
N GLU A 169 -11.15 22.80 0.93
CA GLU A 169 -10.41 22.21 -0.18
C GLU A 169 -11.21 21.03 -0.74
N LYS A 170 -11.15 20.86 -2.07
CA LYS A 170 -11.78 19.74 -2.77
C LYS A 170 -10.83 18.54 -2.84
N ILE A 171 -10.44 18.02 -1.68
CA ILE A 171 -9.59 16.83 -1.56
C ILE A 171 -10.27 15.77 -0.69
N ASP A 172 -10.05 14.50 -1.04
CA ASP A 172 -10.67 13.34 -0.38
C ASP A 172 -10.55 13.37 1.14
N THR A 173 -9.39 13.79 1.64
CA THR A 173 -9.09 13.79 3.07
C THR A 173 -9.90 14.85 3.82
N VAL A 174 -10.13 16.02 3.22
CA VAL A 174 -10.99 17.06 3.80
C VAL A 174 -12.44 16.61 3.75
N THR A 175 -12.88 16.07 2.61
CA THR A 175 -14.24 15.57 2.45
C THR A 175 -14.57 14.47 3.46
N VAL A 176 -13.67 13.49 3.65
CA VAL A 176 -13.82 12.41 4.64
C VAL A 176 -13.83 12.95 6.07
N LEU A 177 -12.91 13.86 6.41
CA LEU A 177 -12.84 14.47 7.74
C LEU A 177 -14.13 15.22 8.08
N GLU A 178 -14.60 16.10 7.19
CA GLU A 178 -15.77 16.93 7.45
C GLU A 178 -17.06 16.12 7.43
N LYS A 179 -17.17 15.09 6.59
CA LYS A 179 -18.35 14.20 6.60
C LYS A 179 -18.45 13.42 7.91
N ILE A 180 -17.36 12.82 8.38
CA ILE A 180 -17.36 12.13 9.70
C ILE A 180 -17.58 13.15 10.82
N GLY A 181 -16.93 14.32 10.75
CA GLY A 181 -17.08 15.40 11.74
C GLY A 181 -18.51 15.92 11.85
N HIS A 182 -19.22 16.02 10.74
CA HIS A 182 -20.63 16.42 10.70
C HIS A 182 -21.53 15.44 11.43
N PHE A 183 -21.42 14.15 11.11
CA PHE A 183 -22.24 13.14 11.79
C PHE A 183 -21.83 12.97 13.27
N LEU A 184 -20.58 13.26 13.63
CA LEU A 184 -20.15 13.34 15.03
C LEU A 184 -20.80 14.54 15.75
N ASP A 185 -20.95 15.68 15.08
CA ASP A 185 -21.63 16.85 15.65
C ASP A 185 -23.13 16.61 15.83
N GLU A 186 -23.79 15.97 14.86
CA GLU A 186 -25.20 15.60 14.97
C GLU A 186 -25.43 14.56 16.07
N GLU A 187 -24.57 13.55 16.18
CA GLU A 187 -24.60 12.55 17.25
C GLU A 187 -24.54 13.21 18.63
N ASN A 188 -23.62 14.15 18.76
CA ASN A 188 -23.44 14.95 19.96
C ASN A 188 -24.69 15.80 20.26
N GLN A 189 -25.22 16.49 19.26
CA GLN A 189 -26.42 17.32 19.40
C GLN A 189 -27.65 16.50 19.79
N LEU A 190 -27.83 15.31 19.20
CA LEU A 190 -28.90 14.40 19.53
C LEU A 190 -28.85 13.98 21.01
N ILE A 191 -27.66 13.65 21.52
CA ILE A 191 -27.49 13.30 22.94
C ILE A 191 -27.78 14.50 23.83
N TYR A 192 -27.28 15.69 23.46
CA TYR A 192 -27.55 16.92 24.20
C TYR A 192 -29.05 17.18 24.31
N ASP A 193 -29.78 17.17 23.19
CA ASP A 193 -31.21 17.47 23.18
C ASP A 193 -32.04 16.44 23.96
N ALA A 194 -31.63 15.17 23.95
CA ALA A 194 -32.29 14.12 24.72
C ALA A 194 -32.05 14.23 26.25
N HIS A 195 -31.01 14.93 26.70
CA HIS A 195 -30.59 14.93 28.12
C HIS A 195 -30.51 16.33 28.76
N LYS A 196 -30.71 17.42 28.00
CA LYS A 196 -30.56 18.81 28.47
C LYS A 196 -31.48 19.22 29.62
N GLU A 197 -32.61 18.54 29.78
CA GLU A 197 -33.54 18.76 30.90
C GLU A 197 -33.17 17.94 32.15
N LEU A 198 -32.26 16.97 32.01
CA LEU A 198 -31.88 16.03 33.09
C LEU A 198 -30.54 16.35 33.75
N TYR A 199 -29.65 17.07 33.06
CA TYR A 199 -28.30 17.38 33.53
C TYR A 199 -27.97 18.85 33.33
N THR A 200 -27.11 19.39 34.17
CA THR A 200 -26.61 20.75 33.98
C THR A 200 -25.73 20.85 32.73
N LYS A 201 -25.55 22.08 32.23
CA LYS A 201 -24.65 22.34 31.08
C LYS A 201 -23.21 21.87 31.31
N GLN A 202 -22.74 21.86 32.57
CA GLN A 202 -21.39 21.40 32.91
C GLN A 202 -21.29 19.86 32.86
N GLU A 203 -22.25 19.16 33.46
CA GLU A 203 -22.31 17.69 33.48
C GLU A 203 -22.52 17.10 32.08
N MET A 204 -23.21 17.84 31.21
CA MET A 204 -23.56 17.42 29.86
C MET A 204 -22.36 16.93 29.04
N SER A 205 -21.17 17.54 29.24
CA SER A 205 -19.96 17.10 28.53
C SER A 205 -19.62 15.64 28.83
N ALA A 206 -19.72 15.20 30.08
CA ALA A 206 -19.45 13.82 30.47
C ALA A 206 -20.52 12.87 29.93
N VAL A 207 -21.80 13.26 30.02
CA VAL A 207 -22.94 12.47 29.51
C VAL A 207 -22.81 12.21 28.01
N ILE A 208 -22.43 13.22 27.24
CA ILE A 208 -22.20 13.07 25.79
C ILE A 208 -21.03 12.15 25.51
N GLU A 209 -19.90 12.34 26.21
CA GLU A 209 -18.70 11.51 26.01
C GLU A 209 -18.95 10.03 26.32
N GLU A 210 -19.84 9.73 27.26
CA GLU A 210 -20.23 8.36 27.62
C GLU A 210 -21.19 7.73 26.60
N LYS A 211 -22.09 8.52 26.01
CA LYS A 211 -23.22 8.02 25.19
C LYS A 211 -23.00 8.09 23.68
N ILE A 212 -21.93 8.70 23.18
CA ILE A 212 -21.64 8.79 21.73
C ILE A 212 -21.59 7.39 21.11
N ASP A 213 -22.43 7.17 20.09
CA ASP A 213 -22.42 5.96 19.29
C ASP A 213 -21.58 6.17 18.02
N LEU A 214 -20.30 5.79 18.10
CA LEU A 214 -19.40 5.85 16.94
C LEU A 214 -19.83 4.91 15.80
N GLN A 215 -20.53 3.81 16.07
CA GLN A 215 -21.04 2.95 15.01
C GLN A 215 -22.10 3.71 14.21
N ARG A 216 -23.05 4.38 14.87
CA ARG A 216 -24.07 5.20 14.21
C ARG A 216 -23.46 6.33 13.39
N VAL A 217 -22.45 7.02 13.93
CA VAL A 217 -21.70 8.06 13.20
C VAL A 217 -21.11 7.49 11.91
N LEU A 218 -20.41 6.35 11.98
CA LEU A 218 -19.77 5.74 10.83
C LEU A 218 -20.78 5.19 9.81
N ARG A 219 -21.89 4.58 10.25
CA ARG A 219 -22.97 4.14 9.35
C ARG A 219 -23.51 5.27 8.48
N ARG A 220 -23.67 6.47 9.06
CA ARG A 220 -24.17 7.65 8.34
C ARG A 220 -23.09 8.30 7.48
N ALA A 221 -21.88 8.46 8.01
CA ALA A 221 -20.77 9.08 7.29
C ALA A 221 -20.31 8.26 6.08
N CYS A 222 -20.09 6.97 6.27
CA CYS A 222 -19.50 6.09 5.25
C CYS A 222 -20.52 5.56 4.23
N LYS A 223 -21.83 5.85 4.40
CA LYS A 223 -22.91 5.38 3.52
C LYS A 223 -22.62 5.57 2.02
N ASP A 224 -22.01 6.70 1.68
CA ASP A 224 -21.73 7.07 0.29
C ASP A 224 -20.25 7.00 -0.08
N PHE A 225 -19.39 6.41 0.77
CA PHE A 225 -17.98 6.28 0.41
C PHE A 225 -17.81 5.20 -0.65
N ASP A 226 -17.25 5.57 -1.80
CA ASP A 226 -16.77 4.64 -2.82
C ASP A 226 -15.25 4.79 -2.93
N GLY A 227 -14.54 3.66 -2.95
CA GLY A 227 -13.09 3.65 -2.91
C GLY A 227 -12.54 2.57 -1.98
N GLY A 228 -11.22 2.56 -1.84
CA GLY A 228 -10.49 1.69 -0.93
C GLY A 228 -10.01 2.51 0.26
N TYR A 229 -10.26 2.03 1.48
CA TYR A 229 -9.93 2.80 2.68
C TYR A 229 -9.71 1.97 3.95
N ALA A 230 -8.70 2.39 4.70
CA ALA A 230 -8.54 2.11 6.12
C ALA A 230 -8.38 3.46 6.84
N ILE A 231 -9.38 3.88 7.60
CA ILE A 231 -9.45 5.20 8.24
C ILE A 231 -9.39 5.03 9.75
N VAL A 232 -8.46 5.73 10.40
CA VAL A 232 -8.37 5.83 11.86
C VAL A 232 -8.83 7.22 12.30
N GLY A 233 -9.81 7.26 13.21
CA GLY A 233 -10.24 8.48 13.88
C GLY A 233 -10.01 8.40 15.39
N MET A 234 -9.61 9.52 15.99
CA MET A 234 -9.55 9.69 17.45
C MET A 234 -10.37 10.91 17.85
N THR A 235 -11.30 10.73 18.78
CA THR A 235 -12.10 11.82 19.32
C THR A 235 -11.32 12.54 20.43
N GLY A 236 -11.64 13.82 20.64
CA GLY A 236 -10.97 14.61 21.67
C GLY A 236 -11.14 14.11 23.10
N TYR A 237 -12.19 13.33 23.37
CA TYR A 237 -12.48 12.78 24.70
C TYR A 237 -11.82 11.43 24.98
N GLY A 238 -11.22 10.79 23.97
CA GLY A 238 -10.43 9.58 24.16
C GLY A 238 -11.00 8.29 23.58
N ALA A 239 -12.08 8.36 22.79
CA ALA A 239 -12.51 7.23 21.97
C ALA A 239 -11.78 7.25 20.61
N ALA A 240 -11.77 6.12 19.94
CA ALA A 240 -11.20 5.98 18.61
C ALA A 240 -11.98 4.96 17.78
N PHE A 241 -11.78 4.99 16.47
CA PHE A 241 -12.28 3.97 15.57
C PHE A 241 -11.26 3.67 14.48
N VAL A 242 -11.33 2.46 13.93
CA VAL A 242 -10.67 2.11 12.66
C VAL A 242 -11.66 1.48 11.70
N ALA A 243 -12.07 2.20 10.67
CA ALA A 243 -13.05 1.75 9.67
C ALA A 243 -12.36 1.22 8.40
N ARG A 244 -12.77 0.03 7.94
CA ARG A 244 -12.25 -0.60 6.72
C ARG A 244 -13.32 -0.68 5.63
N ASP A 245 -12.91 -0.48 4.38
CA ASP A 245 -13.81 -0.46 3.23
C ASP A 245 -14.61 -1.76 3.03
N PRO A 246 -15.80 -1.69 2.41
CA PRO A 246 -16.67 -2.85 2.25
C PRO A 246 -16.13 -4.01 1.43
N ALA A 247 -15.18 -3.76 0.52
CA ALA A 247 -14.58 -4.81 -0.32
C ALA A 247 -13.25 -5.36 0.27
N GLY A 248 -12.80 -4.83 1.41
CA GLY A 248 -11.55 -5.23 2.06
C GLY A 248 -10.30 -4.89 1.23
N ILE A 249 -10.36 -3.83 0.42
CA ILE A 249 -9.30 -3.42 -0.51
C ILE A 249 -8.03 -3.04 0.24
N ARG A 250 -8.16 -2.22 1.30
CA ARG A 250 -7.01 -1.76 2.09
C ARG A 250 -6.78 -2.62 3.34
N PRO A 251 -5.54 -3.07 3.60
CA PRO A 251 -5.25 -3.86 4.79
C PRO A 251 -5.27 -2.99 6.05
N ALA A 252 -5.83 -3.54 7.12
CA ALA A 252 -5.75 -2.97 8.46
C ALA A 252 -5.78 -4.12 9.48
N TYR A 253 -4.72 -4.25 10.24
CA TYR A 253 -4.54 -5.32 11.23
C TYR A 253 -4.52 -4.73 12.62
N PHE A 254 -5.09 -5.44 13.58
CA PHE A 254 -5.08 -5.06 14.98
C PHE A 254 -4.61 -6.20 15.87
N TRP A 255 -4.08 -5.83 17.03
CA TRP A 255 -3.70 -6.73 18.11
C TRP A 255 -3.92 -6.03 19.43
N ALA A 256 -4.35 -6.77 20.45
CA ALA A 256 -4.54 -6.23 21.77
C ALA A 256 -4.09 -7.21 22.85
N ASN A 257 -3.51 -6.67 23.91
CA ASN A 257 -3.23 -7.38 25.16
C ASN A 257 -3.69 -6.50 26.34
N ASP A 258 -3.37 -6.84 27.59
CA ASP A 258 -3.79 -6.06 28.76
C ASP A 258 -3.27 -4.62 28.82
N GLU A 259 -2.28 -4.28 28.02
CA GLU A 259 -1.64 -2.97 28.01
C GLU A 259 -1.91 -2.15 26.76
N PHE A 260 -2.08 -2.76 25.60
CA PHE A 260 -2.15 -2.03 24.34
C PHE A 260 -3.30 -2.54 23.49
N ILE A 261 -3.90 -1.62 22.74
CA ILE A 261 -4.60 -1.93 21.49
C ILE A 261 -3.80 -1.25 20.40
N VAL A 262 -3.37 -2.02 19.41
CA VAL A 262 -2.47 -1.58 18.35
C VAL A 262 -3.13 -1.84 17.01
N VAL A 263 -3.04 -0.87 16.10
CA VAL A 263 -3.47 -1.05 14.71
C VAL A 263 -2.36 -0.63 13.77
N ALA A 264 -2.13 -1.41 12.72
CA ALA A 264 -1.17 -1.10 11.67
C ALA A 264 -1.65 -1.55 10.30
N SER A 265 -1.06 -1.01 9.24
CA SER A 265 -1.31 -1.48 7.87
C SER A 265 -0.64 -2.82 7.57
N GLU A 266 0.33 -3.27 8.38
CA GLU A 266 1.03 -4.56 8.24
C GLU A 266 1.20 -5.29 9.57
N ARG A 267 0.94 -6.61 9.56
CA ARG A 267 1.19 -7.49 10.72
C ARG A 267 2.64 -7.49 11.18
N ALA A 268 3.59 -7.50 10.24
CA ALA A 268 5.02 -7.49 10.53
C ALA A 268 5.44 -6.28 11.39
N ALA A 269 4.75 -5.14 11.24
CA ALA A 269 5.03 -3.96 12.06
C ALA A 269 4.58 -4.16 13.52
N ILE A 270 3.43 -4.79 13.74
CA ILE A 270 2.92 -5.14 15.07
C ILE A 270 3.84 -6.18 15.72
N LYS A 271 4.17 -7.27 15.01
CA LYS A 271 5.12 -8.30 15.46
C LYS A 271 6.43 -7.67 15.94
N LEU A 272 7.06 -6.81 15.13
CA LEU A 272 8.36 -6.24 15.47
C LEU A 272 8.30 -5.17 16.57
N ALA A 273 7.20 -4.42 16.69
CA ALA A 273 7.08 -3.37 17.69
C ALA A 273 6.65 -3.90 19.06
N PHE A 274 5.85 -4.97 19.11
CA PHE A 274 5.21 -5.48 20.32
C PHE A 274 5.55 -6.94 20.65
N ASP A 275 6.29 -7.62 19.78
CA ASP A 275 6.60 -9.05 19.89
C ASP A 275 5.38 -10.00 19.84
N ALA A 276 4.22 -9.49 19.39
CA ALA A 276 2.97 -10.22 19.25
C ALA A 276 3.11 -11.45 18.33
N SER A 277 2.42 -12.56 18.61
CA SER A 277 2.43 -13.70 17.67
C SER A 277 1.61 -13.38 16.41
N TYR A 278 1.95 -13.96 15.26
CA TYR A 278 1.21 -13.71 14.01
C TYR A 278 -0.24 -14.18 14.07
N GLU A 279 -0.50 -15.22 14.86
CA GLU A 279 -1.81 -15.85 15.08
C GLU A 279 -2.74 -14.98 15.93
N GLU A 280 -2.17 -14.09 16.76
CA GLU A 280 -2.93 -13.14 17.60
C GLU A 280 -3.25 -11.84 16.85
N ILE A 281 -2.63 -11.61 15.68
CA ILE A 281 -2.83 -10.40 14.90
C ILE A 281 -3.98 -10.63 13.92
N GLU A 282 -5.11 -10.01 14.21
CA GLU A 282 -6.33 -10.14 13.43
C GLU A 282 -6.43 -9.03 12.36
N GLU A 283 -7.09 -9.33 11.25
CA GLU A 283 -7.44 -8.31 10.25
C GLU A 283 -8.84 -7.75 10.56
N ILE A 284 -9.01 -6.44 10.45
CA ILE A 284 -10.33 -5.80 10.60
C ILE A 284 -11.21 -6.27 9.44
N LYS A 285 -12.43 -6.74 9.73
CA LYS A 285 -13.32 -7.29 8.70
C LYS A 285 -13.77 -6.21 7.68
N PRO A 286 -14.05 -6.58 6.42
CA PRO A 286 -14.66 -5.67 5.45
C PRO A 286 -15.97 -5.07 5.99
N ALA A 287 -16.23 -3.80 5.69
CA ALA A 287 -17.39 -3.02 6.18
C ALA A 287 -17.53 -2.94 7.71
N HIS A 288 -16.49 -3.27 8.47
CA HIS A 288 -16.46 -3.17 9.92
C HIS A 288 -15.53 -2.05 10.39
N ALA A 289 -15.86 -1.54 11.57
CA ALA A 289 -15.02 -0.65 12.32
C ALA A 289 -14.61 -1.30 13.65
N LEU A 290 -13.33 -1.24 13.97
CA LEU A 290 -12.84 -1.48 15.34
C LEU A 290 -13.16 -0.23 16.16
N ILE A 291 -14.17 -0.29 17.01
CA ILE A 291 -14.56 0.79 17.93
C ILE A 291 -13.78 0.62 19.22
N ILE A 292 -13.14 1.70 19.68
CA ILE A 292 -12.33 1.73 20.89
C ILE A 292 -12.89 2.81 21.81
N HIS A 293 -13.42 2.37 22.96
CA HIS A 293 -14.09 3.24 23.92
C HIS A 293 -13.08 4.00 24.79
N LYS A 294 -13.53 5.08 25.46
CA LYS A 294 -12.68 5.87 26.38
C LYS A 294 -12.04 5.01 27.47
N ASN A 295 -12.75 4.00 27.97
CA ASN A 295 -12.25 3.05 28.97
C ASN A 295 -11.28 1.98 28.41
N ALA A 296 -10.89 2.08 27.14
CA ALA A 296 -10.00 1.14 26.43
C ALA A 296 -10.55 -0.29 26.30
N THR A 297 -11.87 -0.46 26.37
CA THR A 297 -12.55 -1.62 25.77
C THR A 297 -12.69 -1.42 24.26
N PHE A 298 -12.79 -2.51 23.52
CA PHE A 298 -12.90 -2.47 22.07
C PHE A 298 -13.80 -3.58 21.53
N GLU A 299 -14.38 -3.34 20.37
CA GLU A 299 -15.24 -4.29 19.66
C GLU A 299 -15.23 -3.99 18.16
N GLN A 300 -15.39 -5.02 17.32
CA GLN A 300 -15.62 -4.83 15.89
C GLN A 300 -17.13 -4.75 15.61
N LYS A 301 -17.57 -3.67 14.96
CA LYS A 301 -18.98 -3.45 14.60
C LYS A 301 -19.13 -3.22 13.10
N PRO A 302 -20.16 -3.78 12.45
CA PRO A 302 -20.46 -3.45 11.06
C PRO A 302 -20.97 -2.01 10.96
N PHE A 303 -20.52 -1.27 9.95
CA PHE A 303 -21.05 0.06 9.63
C PHE A 303 -21.65 0.14 8.21
N ALA A 304 -21.42 -0.87 7.38
CA ALA A 304 -21.99 -1.00 6.04
C ALA A 304 -22.23 -2.49 5.73
N GLU A 305 -22.89 -2.77 4.61
CA GLU A 305 -22.96 -4.12 4.08
C GLU A 305 -21.64 -4.49 3.40
N PRO A 306 -21.09 -5.69 3.64
CA PRO A 306 -19.86 -6.13 2.98
C PRO A 306 -20.10 -6.37 1.49
N LEU A 307 -19.13 -6.00 0.67
CA LEU A 307 -19.05 -6.35 -0.74
C LEU A 307 -18.26 -7.65 -0.91
N PRO A 308 -18.31 -8.32 -2.08
CA PRO A 308 -17.42 -9.43 -2.38
C PRO A 308 -15.96 -9.04 -2.12
N GLN A 309 -15.28 -9.83 -1.29
CA GLN A 309 -13.93 -9.49 -0.86
C GLN A 309 -12.97 -9.53 -2.06
N LYS A 310 -12.40 -8.37 -2.36
CA LYS A 310 -11.44 -8.14 -3.44
C LYS A 310 -10.22 -7.45 -2.89
N SER A 311 -9.61 -8.05 -1.86
CA SER A 311 -8.38 -7.55 -1.26
C SER A 311 -7.25 -7.46 -2.29
N CYS A 312 -6.51 -6.35 -2.26
CA CYS A 312 -5.52 -6.02 -3.29
C CYS A 312 -4.43 -7.09 -3.44
N SER A 313 -4.31 -7.72 -4.62
CA SER A 313 -3.23 -8.68 -4.89
C SER A 313 -1.83 -8.03 -4.92
N PHE A 314 -1.72 -6.74 -5.26
CA PHE A 314 -0.46 -6.02 -5.32
C PHE A 314 0.20 -5.81 -3.96
N GLU A 315 -0.58 -5.90 -2.87
CA GLU A 315 -0.03 -5.99 -1.53
C GLU A 315 0.85 -7.22 -1.38
N ARG A 316 0.44 -8.36 -1.96
CA ARG A 316 1.17 -9.63 -1.88
C ARG A 316 2.30 -9.72 -2.90
N ILE A 317 2.09 -9.21 -4.11
CA ILE A 317 3.12 -9.15 -5.16
C ILE A 317 4.30 -8.26 -4.73
N TYR A 318 4.03 -7.04 -4.25
CA TYR A 318 5.08 -6.02 -4.13
C TYR A 318 5.04 -5.17 -2.85
N PHE A 319 3.88 -4.55 -2.52
CA PHE A 319 3.86 -3.44 -1.56
C PHE A 319 4.15 -3.81 -0.10
N SER A 320 3.57 -4.92 0.37
CA SER A 320 3.77 -5.37 1.75
C SER A 320 5.14 -6.00 1.93
N ARG A 321 5.63 -6.03 3.17
CA ARG A 321 6.92 -6.65 3.46
C ARG A 321 6.87 -8.16 3.25
N GLY A 322 7.83 -8.67 2.48
CA GLY A 322 8.00 -10.10 2.23
C GLY A 322 8.48 -10.91 3.45
N THR A 323 8.69 -10.28 4.61
CA THR A 323 9.03 -10.98 5.86
C THR A 323 7.80 -11.52 6.59
N ASP A 324 6.59 -11.11 6.21
CA ASP A 324 5.36 -11.75 6.69
C ASP A 324 5.28 -13.19 6.14
N PRO A 325 5.06 -14.21 7.00
CA PRO A 325 5.11 -15.61 6.57
C PRO A 325 4.16 -15.94 5.43
N ALA A 326 2.96 -15.37 5.40
CA ALA A 326 2.00 -15.62 4.33
C ALA A 326 2.50 -15.01 3.02
N ILE A 327 2.94 -13.74 3.06
CA ILE A 327 3.46 -13.03 1.87
C ILE A 327 4.70 -13.75 1.33
N TYR A 328 5.57 -14.21 2.21
CA TYR A 328 6.76 -14.95 1.82
C TYR A 328 6.41 -16.22 1.02
N GLN A 329 5.46 -17.02 1.51
CA GLN A 329 5.02 -18.23 0.81
C GLN A 329 4.27 -17.90 -0.48
N GLU A 330 3.37 -16.90 -0.47
CA GLU A 330 2.64 -16.44 -1.65
C GLU A 330 3.61 -16.02 -2.77
N ARG A 331 4.66 -15.24 -2.45
CA ARG A 331 5.70 -14.85 -3.43
C ARG A 331 6.52 -16.03 -3.94
N LYS A 332 6.88 -16.98 -3.08
CA LYS A 332 7.52 -18.23 -3.53
C LYS A 332 6.61 -19.01 -4.47
N GLN A 333 5.31 -19.04 -4.20
CA GLN A 333 4.35 -19.73 -5.06
C GLN A 333 4.18 -19.02 -6.41
N LEU A 334 4.17 -17.67 -6.43
CA LEU A 334 4.20 -16.89 -7.68
C LEU A 334 5.41 -17.29 -8.54
N GLY A 335 6.60 -17.35 -7.95
CA GLY A 335 7.80 -17.82 -8.62
C GLY A 335 7.69 -19.25 -9.14
N PHE A 336 7.25 -20.16 -8.28
CA PHE A 336 7.13 -21.59 -8.58
C PHE A 336 6.24 -21.84 -9.80
N LEU A 337 5.11 -21.15 -9.88
CA LEU A 337 4.13 -21.32 -10.96
C LEU A 337 4.59 -20.77 -12.33
N LEU A 338 5.69 -20.02 -12.38
CA LEU A 338 6.28 -19.53 -13.63
C LEU A 338 7.22 -20.56 -14.29
N ALA A 339 7.70 -21.55 -13.53
CA ALA A 339 8.70 -22.50 -14.01
C ALA A 339 8.31 -23.24 -15.31
N PRO A 340 7.06 -23.70 -15.53
CA PRO A 340 6.68 -24.34 -16.79
C PRO A 340 6.90 -23.42 -18.01
N LYS A 341 6.35 -22.20 -17.97
CA LYS A 341 6.48 -21.23 -19.07
C LYS A 341 7.94 -20.84 -19.31
N VAL A 342 8.73 -20.70 -18.26
CA VAL A 342 10.17 -20.39 -18.37
C VAL A 342 10.95 -21.53 -19.02
N LEU A 343 10.67 -22.79 -18.65
CA LEU A 343 11.32 -23.95 -19.26
C LEU A 343 11.00 -24.09 -20.75
N GLU A 344 9.74 -23.84 -21.13
CA GLU A 344 9.32 -23.82 -22.54
C GLU A 344 10.04 -22.71 -23.33
N ALA A 345 10.13 -21.50 -22.78
CA ALA A 345 10.75 -20.35 -23.45
C ALA A 345 12.27 -20.47 -23.67
N ILE A 346 12.96 -21.27 -22.86
CA ILE A 346 14.39 -21.62 -23.04
C ILE A 346 14.57 -22.92 -23.83
N GLY A 347 13.49 -23.57 -24.30
CA GLY A 347 13.56 -24.85 -24.98
C GLY A 347 14.18 -25.96 -24.12
N TYR A 348 14.00 -25.88 -22.80
CA TYR A 348 14.60 -26.76 -21.80
C TYR A 348 16.14 -26.76 -21.77
N ASP A 349 16.81 -25.77 -22.37
CA ASP A 349 18.27 -25.61 -22.34
C ASP A 349 18.75 -24.94 -21.05
N LEU A 350 19.00 -25.75 -20.02
CA LEU A 350 19.54 -25.26 -18.74
C LEU A 350 21.05 -25.03 -18.77
N GLU A 351 21.76 -25.66 -19.69
CA GLU A 351 23.22 -25.57 -19.77
C GLU A 351 23.66 -24.20 -20.27
N ASN A 352 22.93 -23.63 -21.24
CA ASN A 352 23.18 -22.30 -21.78
C ASN A 352 22.20 -21.24 -21.25
N THR A 353 21.65 -21.44 -20.04
CA THR A 353 20.76 -20.46 -19.41
C THR A 353 21.30 -20.01 -18.06
N ILE A 354 21.36 -18.70 -17.84
CA ILE A 354 21.68 -18.09 -16.54
C ILE A 354 20.41 -17.50 -15.95
N PHE A 355 20.07 -17.91 -14.74
CA PHE A 355 18.94 -17.40 -13.98
C PHE A 355 19.40 -16.33 -12.98
N SER A 356 18.71 -15.19 -12.96
CA SER A 356 18.95 -14.07 -12.03
C SER A 356 17.63 -13.35 -11.73
N TYR A 357 17.68 -12.32 -10.88
CA TYR A 357 16.53 -11.51 -10.48
C TYR A 357 16.88 -10.03 -10.34
N VAL A 358 15.87 -9.17 -10.31
CA VAL A 358 16.00 -7.73 -10.01
C VAL A 358 15.85 -7.50 -8.50
N PRO A 359 16.88 -6.99 -7.79
CA PRO A 359 16.80 -6.80 -6.35
C PRO A 359 15.90 -5.61 -5.92
N ASN A 360 15.24 -5.66 -4.76
CA ASN A 360 15.28 -6.71 -3.75
C ASN A 360 13.97 -7.53 -3.68
N THR A 361 12.84 -6.98 -4.14
CA THR A 361 11.53 -7.60 -3.92
C THR A 361 11.36 -8.92 -4.68
N ALA A 362 11.89 -9.02 -5.90
CA ALA A 362 11.76 -10.20 -6.74
C ALA A 362 12.56 -11.41 -6.22
N GLU A 363 13.46 -11.24 -5.25
CA GLU A 363 14.29 -12.31 -4.68
C GLU A 363 13.45 -13.48 -4.15
N THR A 364 12.35 -13.19 -3.45
CA THR A 364 11.50 -14.26 -2.91
C THR A 364 10.81 -15.06 -4.01
N SER A 365 10.31 -14.38 -5.05
CA SER A 365 9.76 -15.02 -6.24
C SER A 365 10.83 -15.79 -7.01
N PHE A 366 12.07 -15.30 -7.05
CA PHE A 366 13.20 -16.00 -7.67
C PHE A 366 13.49 -17.34 -6.98
N LEU A 367 13.55 -17.35 -5.64
CA LEU A 367 13.68 -18.59 -4.87
C LEU A 367 12.53 -19.56 -5.14
N GLY A 368 11.32 -19.03 -5.35
CA GLY A 368 10.16 -19.78 -5.82
C GLY A 368 10.37 -20.41 -7.20
N LEU A 369 10.85 -19.62 -8.17
CA LEU A 369 11.13 -20.07 -9.53
C LEU A 369 12.18 -21.18 -9.53
N LEU A 370 13.30 -21.02 -8.80
CA LEU A 370 14.32 -22.06 -8.66
C LEU A 370 13.73 -23.37 -8.16
N LYS A 371 12.92 -23.32 -7.10
CA LYS A 371 12.22 -24.50 -6.56
C LYS A 371 11.29 -25.13 -7.60
N GLY A 372 10.62 -24.32 -8.42
CA GLY A 372 9.79 -24.78 -9.53
C GLY A 372 10.62 -25.51 -10.60
N LEU A 373 11.74 -24.94 -11.03
CA LEU A 373 12.65 -25.55 -11.99
C LEU A 373 13.19 -26.89 -11.47
N GLU A 374 13.62 -26.94 -10.21
CA GLU A 374 14.08 -28.17 -9.55
C GLU A 374 12.98 -29.24 -9.51
N TYR A 375 11.76 -28.85 -9.16
CA TYR A 375 10.61 -29.76 -9.15
C TYR A 375 10.37 -30.37 -10.53
N HIS A 376 10.40 -29.57 -11.61
CA HIS A 376 10.24 -30.09 -12.97
C HIS A 376 11.37 -31.05 -13.37
N LEU A 377 12.61 -30.75 -12.98
CA LEU A 377 13.74 -31.65 -13.18
C LEU A 377 13.56 -32.98 -12.43
N GLU A 378 13.06 -32.93 -11.20
CA GLU A 378 12.74 -34.13 -10.41
C GLU A 378 11.66 -34.98 -11.09
N GLN A 379 10.58 -34.37 -11.58
CA GLN A 379 9.52 -35.09 -12.30
C GLN A 379 10.06 -35.72 -13.58
N LYS A 380 10.91 -35.00 -14.32
CA LYS A 380 11.52 -35.54 -15.55
C LYS A 380 12.47 -36.70 -15.25
N ARG A 381 13.24 -36.65 -14.16
CA ARG A 381 14.07 -37.77 -13.68
C ARG A 381 13.21 -39.00 -13.37
N LYS A 382 12.08 -38.81 -12.66
CA LYS A 382 11.14 -39.91 -12.36
C LYS A 382 10.56 -40.53 -13.63
N GLU A 383 10.14 -39.69 -14.59
CA GLU A 383 9.61 -40.14 -15.88
C GLU A 383 10.65 -40.97 -16.66
N LEU A 384 11.90 -40.49 -16.76
CA LEU A 384 12.97 -41.20 -17.46
C LEU A 384 13.35 -42.52 -16.78
N LEU A 385 13.37 -42.54 -15.44
CA LEU A 385 13.61 -43.77 -14.68
C LEU A 385 12.52 -44.81 -14.93
N GLN A 386 11.25 -44.41 -14.95
CA GLN A 386 10.13 -45.31 -15.27
C GLN A 386 10.21 -45.85 -16.71
N LYS A 387 10.66 -45.01 -17.65
CA LYS A 387 10.89 -45.39 -19.04
C LYS A 387 12.19 -46.20 -19.26
N GLN A 388 13.00 -46.39 -18.21
CA GLN A 388 14.31 -47.03 -18.28
C GLN A 388 15.27 -46.37 -19.29
N ASP A 389 15.13 -45.05 -19.49
CA ASP A 389 15.96 -44.25 -20.38
C ASP A 389 17.17 -43.72 -19.61
N TYR A 390 18.15 -44.60 -19.37
CA TYR A 390 19.32 -44.30 -18.55
C TYR A 390 20.26 -43.27 -19.18
N GLN A 391 20.31 -43.19 -20.53
CA GLN A 391 21.16 -42.23 -21.23
C GLN A 391 20.69 -40.79 -21.00
N ASN A 392 19.39 -40.52 -21.17
CA ASN A 392 18.85 -39.20 -20.88
C ASN A 392 18.80 -38.91 -19.38
N LEU A 393 18.68 -39.96 -18.54
CA LEU A 393 18.74 -39.83 -17.09
C LEU A 393 20.12 -39.32 -16.63
N GLU A 394 21.21 -39.84 -17.16
CA GLU A 394 22.56 -39.38 -16.82
C GLU A 394 22.75 -37.89 -17.20
N LYS A 395 22.27 -37.50 -18.38
CA LYS A 395 22.28 -36.10 -18.83
C LYS A 395 21.53 -35.17 -17.88
N ILE A 396 20.32 -35.52 -17.44
CA ILE A 396 19.53 -34.67 -16.54
C ILE A 396 20.04 -34.68 -15.08
N ILE A 397 20.75 -35.74 -14.67
CA ILE A 397 21.42 -35.81 -13.36
C ILE A 397 22.61 -34.85 -13.34
N SER A 398 23.39 -34.80 -14.42
CA SER A 398 24.52 -33.87 -14.55
C SER A 398 24.07 -32.41 -14.74
N SER A 399 22.84 -32.18 -15.22
CA SER A 399 22.29 -30.86 -15.46
C SER A 399 22.13 -30.07 -14.15
N ARG A 400 22.72 -28.87 -14.10
CA ARG A 400 22.60 -27.94 -12.97
C ARG A 400 21.91 -26.66 -13.43
N ILE A 401 21.08 -26.08 -12.55
CA ILE A 401 20.52 -24.75 -12.78
C ILE A 401 21.62 -23.74 -12.48
N ARG A 402 22.02 -22.99 -13.50
CA ARG A 402 23.08 -21.99 -13.38
C ARG A 402 22.49 -20.66 -12.91
N VAL A 403 22.90 -20.22 -11.74
CA VAL A 403 22.40 -19.01 -11.08
C VAL A 403 23.54 -18.03 -10.90
N GLU A 404 23.34 -16.79 -11.32
CA GLU A 404 24.31 -15.71 -11.12
C GLU A 404 23.59 -14.44 -10.65
N LYS A 405 24.30 -13.58 -9.93
CA LYS A 405 23.78 -12.27 -9.55
C LYS A 405 24.10 -11.25 -10.63
N LEU A 406 23.25 -11.16 -11.66
CA LEU A 406 23.50 -10.28 -12.81
C LEU A 406 23.01 -8.85 -12.60
N VAL A 407 22.08 -8.62 -11.67
CA VAL A 407 21.57 -7.27 -11.37
C VAL A 407 21.89 -6.96 -9.91
N ILE A 408 22.64 -5.88 -9.71
CA ILE A 408 23.02 -5.36 -8.39
C ILE A 408 22.44 -3.96 -8.28
N LYS A 409 21.81 -3.65 -7.15
CA LYS A 409 21.22 -2.33 -6.88
C LYS A 409 22.07 -1.59 -5.85
N ASP A 410 22.72 -0.49 -6.24
CA ASP A 410 23.41 0.37 -5.29
C ASP A 410 22.40 1.28 -4.57
N ALA A 411 22.14 0.96 -3.31
CA ALA A 411 21.11 1.63 -2.51
C ALA A 411 21.51 3.04 -2.01
N LYS A 412 22.75 3.50 -2.25
CA LYS A 412 23.26 4.78 -1.71
C LYS A 412 22.94 6.01 -2.56
N LEU A 413 22.57 5.84 -3.83
CA LEU A 413 22.26 6.96 -4.72
C LEU A 413 20.77 7.34 -4.65
N ARG A 414 20.37 8.09 -3.62
CA ARG A 414 19.14 8.91 -3.69
C ARG A 414 19.52 10.18 -4.43
N THR A 415 19.02 10.33 -5.66
CA THR A 415 19.27 11.46 -6.60
C THR A 415 19.63 12.76 -5.87
N PHE A 416 20.93 13.07 -5.84
CA PHE A 416 21.42 14.38 -5.47
C PHE A 416 21.01 15.33 -6.62
N ILE A 417 20.23 16.35 -6.28
CA ILE A 417 19.79 17.51 -7.07
C ILE A 417 20.47 17.61 -8.45
N THR A 418 19.73 17.40 -9.54
CA THR A 418 20.17 17.71 -10.92
C THR A 418 18.98 17.91 -11.87
N ASP A 419 19.20 18.75 -12.90
CA ASP A 419 18.29 19.02 -14.02
C ASP A 419 17.86 17.74 -14.76
N ASP A 420 16.70 17.79 -15.44
CA ASP A 420 16.10 16.64 -16.15
C ASP A 420 17.04 15.98 -17.18
N SER A 421 18.05 16.69 -17.68
CA SER A 421 19.07 16.17 -18.61
C SER A 421 20.06 15.18 -17.97
N HIS A 422 20.38 15.32 -16.67
CA HIS A 422 21.35 14.45 -15.96
C HIS A 422 20.69 13.30 -15.20
N ARG A 423 19.36 13.24 -15.15
CA ARG A 423 18.61 12.19 -14.46
C ARG A 423 18.80 10.81 -15.10
N LYS A 424 18.95 10.76 -16.42
CA LYS A 424 19.16 9.50 -17.18
C LYS A 424 20.50 8.84 -16.87
N GLU A 425 21.58 9.61 -16.76
CA GLU A 425 22.90 9.10 -16.38
C GLU A 425 22.91 8.58 -14.94
N LEU A 426 22.18 9.24 -14.03
CA LEU A 426 22.06 8.82 -12.64
C LEU A 426 21.23 7.55 -12.45
N VAL A 427 20.16 7.33 -13.23
CA VAL A 427 19.38 6.07 -13.18
C VAL A 427 20.24 4.88 -13.63
N ASN A 428 21.09 5.07 -14.64
CA ASN A 428 22.05 4.06 -15.09
C ASN A 428 23.12 3.73 -14.05
N SER A 429 23.37 4.62 -13.09
CA SER A 429 24.31 4.38 -11.97
C SER A 429 23.69 3.65 -10.77
N VAL A 430 22.36 3.44 -10.74
CA VAL A 430 21.68 2.72 -9.64
C VAL A 430 21.85 1.21 -9.78
N TYR A 431 22.02 0.71 -11.01
CA TYR A 431 22.18 -0.71 -11.29
C TYR A 431 23.58 -1.01 -11.83
N ASP A 432 24.16 -2.10 -11.35
CA ASP A 432 25.43 -2.65 -11.80
C ASP A 432 25.27 -4.15 -12.11
N THR A 433 26.26 -4.74 -12.80
CA THR A 433 26.21 -6.13 -13.22
C THR A 433 27.49 -6.90 -12.91
N THR A 434 27.37 -8.23 -12.89
CA THR A 434 28.53 -9.11 -12.75
C THR A 434 29.09 -9.40 -14.14
N TYR A 435 30.35 -9.01 -14.37
CA TYR A 435 31.03 -9.19 -15.65
C TYR A 435 31.72 -10.55 -15.77
N ASN A 436 31.99 -10.98 -17.01
CA ASN A 436 32.73 -12.20 -17.36
C ASN A 436 32.09 -13.53 -16.90
N VAL A 437 30.83 -13.51 -16.49
CA VAL A 437 30.04 -14.73 -16.24
C VAL A 437 29.17 -15.12 -17.43
N VAL A 438 28.87 -14.22 -18.38
CA VAL A 438 28.04 -14.55 -19.54
C VAL A 438 28.91 -15.01 -20.72
N ARG A 439 28.60 -16.18 -21.30
CA ARG A 439 29.19 -16.64 -22.57
C ARG A 439 28.53 -15.88 -23.72
N LYS A 440 29.32 -15.00 -24.33
CA LYS A 440 28.88 -14.10 -25.40
C LYS A 440 28.23 -14.87 -26.55
N LYS A 441 27.06 -14.41 -26.98
CA LYS A 441 26.24 -14.90 -28.10
C LYS A 441 25.79 -16.36 -27.96
N GLN A 442 25.97 -16.95 -26.78
CA GLN A 442 25.58 -18.33 -26.46
C GLN A 442 24.53 -18.37 -25.36
N ASP A 443 24.78 -17.70 -24.23
CA ASP A 443 23.92 -17.81 -23.06
C ASP A 443 22.60 -17.03 -23.22
N THR A 444 21.52 -17.64 -22.71
CA THR A 444 20.22 -17.02 -22.48
C THR A 444 20.15 -16.50 -21.04
N LEU A 445 19.71 -15.27 -20.85
CA LEU A 445 19.52 -14.68 -19.53
C LEU A 445 18.05 -14.71 -19.15
N VAL A 446 17.70 -15.33 -18.02
CA VAL A 446 16.34 -15.31 -17.46
C VAL A 446 16.35 -14.44 -16.21
N ILE A 447 15.68 -13.28 -16.28
CA ILE A 447 15.66 -12.31 -15.19
C ILE A 447 14.24 -12.14 -14.67
N ILE A 448 14.00 -12.52 -13.42
CA ILE A 448 12.71 -12.29 -12.78
C ILE A 448 12.64 -10.90 -12.13
N ASP A 449 11.53 -10.22 -12.33
CA ASP A 449 11.15 -8.97 -11.66
C ASP A 449 9.75 -9.11 -11.05
N ASP A 450 9.40 -8.23 -10.10
CA ASP A 450 8.10 -8.30 -9.45
C ASP A 450 6.95 -7.96 -10.41
N SER A 451 7.11 -6.88 -11.18
CA SER A 451 6.08 -6.37 -12.10
C SER A 451 6.68 -5.45 -13.17
N ILE A 452 5.98 -5.33 -14.31
CA ILE A 452 6.35 -4.39 -15.38
C ILE A 452 5.19 -3.40 -15.58
N VAL A 453 5.39 -2.14 -15.17
CA VAL A 453 4.36 -1.08 -15.24
C VAL A 453 4.51 -0.24 -16.51
N ARG A 454 5.49 0.68 -16.51
CA ARG A 454 5.71 1.65 -17.60
C ARG A 454 6.69 1.17 -18.67
N GLY A 455 7.42 0.08 -18.39
CA GLY A 455 8.50 -0.42 -19.24
C GLY A 455 9.80 0.40 -19.16
N THR A 456 9.75 1.69 -18.82
CA THR A 456 10.92 2.59 -18.89
C THR A 456 12.12 2.17 -18.05
N THR A 457 11.94 1.71 -16.80
CA THR A 457 13.06 1.23 -15.98
C THR A 457 13.72 -0.01 -16.59
N LEU A 458 12.91 -0.93 -17.10
CA LEU A 458 13.37 -2.14 -17.77
C LEU A 458 14.10 -1.80 -19.09
N GLU A 459 13.48 -0.94 -19.91
CA GLU A 459 13.98 -0.45 -21.21
C GLU A 459 15.29 0.33 -21.07
N GLU A 460 15.34 1.32 -20.17
CA GLU A 460 16.38 2.35 -20.16
C GLU A 460 17.59 1.98 -19.28
N SER A 461 17.45 1.03 -18.35
CA SER A 461 18.55 0.68 -17.42
C SER A 461 18.91 -0.80 -17.44
N ILE A 462 17.97 -1.69 -17.12
CA ILE A 462 18.27 -3.11 -16.89
C ILE A 462 18.64 -3.82 -18.19
N LEU A 463 17.82 -3.69 -19.24
CA LEU A 463 18.06 -4.41 -20.49
C LEU A 463 19.28 -3.90 -21.24
N GLN A 464 19.51 -2.59 -21.28
CA GLN A 464 20.73 -2.03 -21.88
C GLN A 464 21.99 -2.50 -21.16
N MET A 465 21.95 -2.60 -19.83
CA MET A 465 23.05 -3.13 -19.03
C MET A 465 23.31 -4.61 -19.34
N LEU A 466 22.25 -5.42 -19.40
CA LEU A 466 22.38 -6.85 -19.70
C LEU A 466 22.82 -7.13 -21.14
N ASP A 467 22.37 -6.34 -22.12
CA ASP A 467 22.77 -6.48 -23.53
C ASP A 467 24.26 -6.21 -23.75
N LYS A 468 24.90 -5.38 -22.89
CA LYS A 468 26.37 -5.19 -22.90
C LYS A 468 27.16 -6.46 -22.56
N LEU A 469 26.52 -7.45 -21.94
CA LEU A 469 27.13 -8.77 -21.70
C LEU A 469 27.11 -9.64 -22.97
N GLU A 470 26.52 -9.14 -24.06
CA GLU A 470 26.34 -9.80 -25.35
C GLU A 470 25.65 -11.17 -25.25
N PRO A 471 24.53 -11.34 -24.52
CA PRO A 471 23.84 -12.62 -24.48
C PRO A 471 23.20 -12.97 -25.84
N LYS A 472 22.85 -14.24 -26.03
CA LYS A 472 22.05 -14.67 -27.19
C LYS A 472 20.62 -14.12 -27.10
N LYS A 473 20.01 -14.30 -25.93
CA LYS A 473 18.60 -14.00 -25.64
C LYS A 473 18.44 -13.49 -24.22
N ILE A 474 17.54 -12.55 -24.01
CA ILE A 474 17.15 -12.04 -22.70
C ILE A 474 15.65 -12.29 -22.52
N ILE A 475 15.29 -13.03 -21.48
CA ILE A 475 13.93 -13.34 -21.08
C ILE A 475 13.64 -12.61 -19.77
N ILE A 476 12.72 -11.66 -19.81
CA ILE A 476 12.24 -10.98 -18.61
C ILE A 476 10.99 -11.66 -18.12
N VAL A 477 10.98 -12.07 -16.86
CA VAL A 477 9.86 -12.79 -16.24
C VAL A 477 9.23 -11.88 -15.18
N SER A 478 7.98 -11.49 -15.39
CA SER A 478 7.20 -10.73 -14.40
C SER A 478 6.45 -11.69 -13.49
N SER A 479 6.64 -11.57 -12.17
CA SER A 479 5.86 -12.34 -11.19
C SER A 479 4.40 -11.91 -11.08
N ALA A 480 4.07 -10.74 -11.65
CA ALA A 480 2.72 -10.23 -11.83
C ALA A 480 2.20 -10.46 -13.27
N PRO A 481 0.87 -10.55 -13.45
CA PRO A 481 0.25 -10.40 -14.76
C PRO A 481 0.48 -9.03 -15.40
N GLN A 482 0.08 -8.90 -16.66
CA GLN A 482 0.19 -7.65 -17.41
C GLN A 482 -0.65 -6.55 -16.76
N ILE A 483 -0.03 -5.45 -16.35
CA ILE A 483 -0.73 -4.28 -15.84
C ILE A 483 -1.36 -3.54 -17.02
N ARG A 484 -2.68 -3.64 -17.12
CA ARG A 484 -3.49 -3.18 -18.24
C ARG A 484 -4.34 -1.94 -17.92
N TYR A 485 -4.69 -1.74 -16.65
CA TYR A 485 -5.65 -0.73 -16.22
C TYR A 485 -5.16 0.04 -14.99
N PRO A 486 -5.64 1.29 -14.79
CA PRO A 486 -5.19 2.13 -13.70
C PRO A 486 -5.67 1.69 -12.32
N ASP A 487 -4.87 1.91 -11.28
CA ASP A 487 -5.32 1.80 -9.90
C ASP A 487 -5.92 3.13 -9.42
N CYS A 488 -7.08 3.02 -8.76
CA CYS A 488 -7.83 4.13 -8.19
C CYS A 488 -8.06 3.97 -6.69
N TYR A 489 -7.35 3.04 -6.05
CA TYR A 489 -7.52 2.80 -4.61
C TYR A 489 -6.31 3.26 -3.81
N GLY A 490 -5.23 3.68 -4.46
CA GLY A 490 -4.14 4.50 -3.93
C GLY A 490 -2.73 3.93 -4.17
N ILE A 491 -2.59 3.12 -5.22
CA ILE A 491 -1.32 2.85 -5.88
C ILE A 491 -1.15 3.89 -7.00
N ASP A 492 0.07 4.40 -7.18
CA ASP A 492 0.36 5.42 -8.19
C ASP A 492 0.45 4.82 -9.61
N MET A 493 -0.71 4.41 -10.14
CA MET A 493 -0.89 3.85 -11.48
C MET A 493 -2.15 4.47 -12.10
N SER A 494 -2.19 5.80 -12.25
CA SER A 494 -3.46 6.51 -12.54
C SER A 494 -3.68 6.86 -14.01
N LYS A 495 -2.71 6.61 -14.90
CA LYS A 495 -2.75 7.07 -16.30
C LYS A 495 -2.62 5.90 -17.27
N MET A 496 -3.70 5.64 -18.01
CA MET A 496 -3.78 4.54 -18.99
C MET A 496 -2.63 4.53 -20.00
N GLY A 497 -2.30 5.70 -20.57
CA GLY A 497 -1.26 5.83 -21.61
C GLY A 497 0.17 5.49 -21.15
N GLU A 498 0.42 5.39 -19.84
CA GLU A 498 1.73 5.05 -19.30
C GLU A 498 1.98 3.54 -19.27
N PHE A 499 0.96 2.70 -19.38
CA PHE A 499 1.12 1.24 -19.30
C PHE A 499 1.67 0.67 -20.60
N VAL A 500 2.73 -0.15 -20.49
CA VAL A 500 3.35 -0.78 -21.66
C VAL A 500 2.38 -1.75 -22.37
N ALA A 501 1.54 -2.45 -21.62
CA ALA A 501 0.52 -3.34 -22.18
C ALA A 501 -0.54 -2.59 -22.98
N PHE A 502 -0.95 -1.40 -22.52
CA PHE A 502 -1.90 -0.57 -23.23
C PHE A 502 -1.32 -0.06 -24.55
N ARG A 503 -0.07 0.45 -24.53
CA ARG A 503 0.61 0.89 -25.75
C ARG A 503 0.84 -0.26 -26.75
N ALA A 504 1.16 -1.46 -26.25
CA ALA A 504 1.27 -2.65 -27.10
C ALA A 504 -0.06 -3.03 -27.75
N MET A 505 -1.16 -3.01 -27.01
CA MET A 505 -2.51 -3.22 -27.55
C MET A 505 -2.85 -2.19 -28.65
N LEU A 506 -2.51 -0.92 -28.44
CA LEU A 506 -2.71 0.12 -29.46
C LEU A 506 -1.92 -0.12 -30.75
N GLU A 507 -0.66 -0.53 -30.65
CA GLU A 507 0.13 -0.85 -31.84
C GLU A 507 -0.41 -2.09 -32.57
N LEU A 508 -0.92 -3.09 -31.85
CA LEU A 508 -1.57 -4.26 -32.45
C LEU A 508 -2.89 -3.88 -33.16
N LEU A 509 -3.69 -2.98 -32.60
CA LEU A 509 -4.88 -2.44 -33.28
C LEU A 509 -4.50 -1.73 -34.57
N LYS A 510 -3.45 -0.89 -34.51
CA LYS A 510 -2.95 -0.15 -35.67
C LYS A 510 -2.48 -1.08 -36.79
N GLU A 511 -1.83 -2.21 -36.46
CA GLU A 511 -1.45 -3.24 -37.43
C GLU A 511 -2.65 -3.92 -38.10
N ARG A 512 -3.82 -3.98 -37.43
CA ARG A 512 -5.09 -4.44 -38.02
C ARG A 512 -5.86 -3.35 -38.77
N GLY A 513 -5.40 -2.10 -38.76
CA GLY A 513 -6.15 -0.97 -39.30
C GLY A 513 -7.36 -0.58 -38.43
N GLU A 514 -7.38 -0.99 -37.16
CA GLU A 514 -8.44 -0.66 -36.21
C GLU A 514 -8.01 0.51 -35.31
N HIS A 515 -9.00 1.24 -34.78
CA HIS A 515 -8.80 2.35 -33.86
C HIS A 515 -9.77 2.29 -32.69
N ILE A 516 -9.39 2.91 -31.58
CA ILE A 516 -10.27 3.08 -30.42
C ILE A 516 -11.41 4.03 -30.80
N VAL A 517 -12.63 3.51 -30.86
CA VAL A 517 -13.86 4.30 -30.97
C VAL A 517 -14.49 4.44 -29.57
N PHE A 518 -14.51 5.66 -29.07
CA PHE A 518 -15.04 6.00 -27.76
C PHE A 518 -16.37 6.73 -27.89
N ASP A 519 -17.42 6.17 -27.30
CA ASP A 519 -18.72 6.83 -27.17
C ASP A 519 -18.88 7.33 -25.73
N GLU A 520 -18.98 8.65 -25.56
CA GLU A 520 -19.12 9.28 -24.25
C GLU A 520 -20.39 8.84 -23.51
N LYS A 521 -21.43 8.38 -24.22
CA LYS A 521 -22.67 7.89 -23.60
C LYS A 521 -22.43 6.65 -22.73
N LEU A 522 -21.40 5.87 -23.05
CA LEU A 522 -21.02 4.63 -22.34
C LEU A 522 -20.22 4.88 -21.06
N LEU A 523 -19.85 6.13 -20.74
CA LEU A 523 -19.16 6.49 -19.48
C LEU A 523 -19.98 6.17 -18.21
N SER A 524 -21.29 6.04 -18.36
CA SER A 524 -22.23 5.75 -17.28
C SER A 524 -22.39 4.25 -16.99
N GLU A 525 -21.74 3.39 -17.78
CA GLU A 525 -21.83 1.94 -17.62
C GLU A 525 -20.98 1.44 -16.45
N ASN A 526 -21.48 0.42 -15.74
CA ASN A 526 -20.76 -0.28 -14.67
C ASN A 526 -19.75 -1.28 -15.24
N GLU A 527 -19.11 -0.93 -16.36
CA GLU A 527 -18.23 -1.79 -17.13
C GLU A 527 -16.98 -1.02 -17.57
N ASN A 528 -15.90 -1.76 -17.84
CA ASN A 528 -14.65 -1.18 -18.30
C ASN A 528 -14.59 -1.23 -19.82
N LEU A 529 -14.76 -0.07 -20.46
CA LEU A 529 -14.79 0.05 -21.92
C LEU A 529 -13.48 -0.42 -22.58
N ALA A 530 -12.36 -0.34 -21.87
CA ALA A 530 -11.07 -0.75 -22.40
C ALA A 530 -10.95 -2.28 -22.60
N GLN A 531 -11.76 -3.10 -21.92
CA GLN A 531 -11.73 -4.56 -22.02
C GLN A 531 -12.00 -5.05 -23.45
N LYS A 532 -12.92 -4.40 -24.18
CA LYS A 532 -13.31 -4.86 -25.53
C LYS A 532 -12.13 -4.91 -26.51
N TRP A 533 -11.17 -3.99 -26.40
CA TRP A 533 -9.99 -3.98 -27.26
C TRP A 533 -8.91 -4.95 -26.80
N TYR A 534 -8.73 -5.13 -25.49
CA TYR A 534 -7.83 -6.16 -24.98
C TYR A 534 -8.29 -7.57 -25.36
N ASN A 535 -9.60 -7.83 -25.40
CA ASN A 535 -10.18 -9.13 -25.77
C ASN A 535 -9.95 -9.54 -27.24
N LEU A 536 -9.47 -8.62 -28.09
CA LEU A 536 -9.12 -8.92 -29.49
C LEU A 536 -7.77 -9.63 -29.63
N PHE A 537 -7.01 -9.72 -28.54
CA PHE A 537 -5.65 -10.25 -28.50
C PHE A 537 -5.46 -11.23 -27.34
N THR A 538 -4.65 -12.25 -27.58
CA THR A 538 -4.16 -13.16 -26.54
C THR A 538 -3.11 -12.48 -25.66
N GLU A 539 -2.89 -13.01 -24.46
CA GLU A 539 -1.84 -12.48 -23.56
C GLU A 539 -0.46 -12.60 -24.20
N GLU A 540 -0.22 -13.68 -24.95
CA GLU A 540 1.01 -13.96 -25.68
C GLU A 540 1.26 -12.95 -26.80
N GLN A 541 0.23 -12.56 -27.57
CA GLN A 541 0.34 -11.52 -28.59
C GLN A 541 0.74 -10.17 -28.01
N ILE A 542 0.11 -9.76 -26.90
CA ILE A 542 0.47 -8.52 -26.21
C ILE A 542 1.91 -8.61 -25.66
N SER A 543 2.29 -9.73 -25.06
CA SER A 543 3.64 -9.93 -24.52
C SER A 543 4.72 -9.87 -25.61
N ALA A 544 4.48 -10.50 -26.75
CA ALA A 544 5.37 -10.45 -27.91
C ALA A 544 5.50 -9.02 -28.44
N LYS A 545 4.39 -8.27 -28.51
CA LYS A 545 4.42 -6.87 -28.93
C LYS A 545 5.20 -5.99 -27.96
N ILE A 546 5.03 -6.20 -26.65
CA ILE A 546 5.83 -5.52 -25.62
C ILE A 546 7.32 -5.79 -25.84
N ALA A 547 7.71 -7.07 -26.03
CA ALA A 547 9.10 -7.43 -26.27
C ALA A 547 9.68 -6.75 -27.53
N GLN A 548 8.90 -6.71 -28.62
CA GLN A 548 9.27 -6.02 -29.86
C GLN A 548 9.49 -4.51 -29.62
N MET A 549 8.55 -3.84 -28.94
CA MET A 549 8.63 -2.40 -28.65
C MET A 549 9.84 -2.05 -27.78
N ILE A 550 10.09 -2.85 -26.74
CA ILE A 550 11.24 -2.69 -25.83
C ILE A 550 12.56 -2.84 -26.61
N LYS A 551 12.66 -3.87 -27.47
CA LYS A 551 13.85 -4.12 -28.30
C LYS A 551 14.13 -2.97 -29.26
N GLN A 552 13.10 -2.50 -29.98
CA GLN A 552 13.22 -1.41 -30.95
C GLN A 552 13.64 -0.09 -30.29
N LYS A 553 12.98 0.28 -29.20
CA LYS A 553 13.26 1.55 -28.51
C LYS A 553 14.66 1.59 -27.90
N SER A 554 15.12 0.46 -27.35
CA SER A 554 16.39 0.39 -26.62
C SER A 554 17.59 -0.04 -27.49
N LYS A 555 17.36 -0.33 -28.78
CA LYS A 555 18.39 -0.80 -29.74
C LYS A 555 19.16 -2.05 -29.26
N ILE A 556 18.45 -2.93 -28.54
CA ILE A 556 19.01 -4.17 -27.98
C ILE A 556 19.37 -5.13 -29.12
N GLN A 557 20.58 -5.70 -29.07
CA GLN A 557 21.05 -6.63 -30.08
C GLN A 557 20.51 -8.05 -29.84
N ALA A 558 20.51 -8.49 -28.58
CA ALA A 558 19.99 -9.80 -28.19
C ALA A 558 18.52 -10.00 -28.59
N GLU A 559 18.10 -11.26 -28.70
CA GLU A 559 16.68 -11.59 -28.70
C GLU A 559 16.04 -11.18 -27.37
N VAL A 560 14.80 -10.68 -27.40
CA VAL A 560 14.08 -10.26 -26.19
C VAL A 560 12.75 -10.96 -26.14
N GLU A 561 12.44 -11.56 -25.00
CA GLU A 561 11.14 -12.15 -24.69
C GLU A 561 10.67 -11.66 -23.32
N VAL A 562 9.35 -11.54 -23.16
CA VAL A 562 8.74 -11.14 -21.88
C VAL A 562 7.67 -12.16 -21.51
N ILE A 563 7.80 -12.74 -20.32
CA ILE A 563 6.86 -13.70 -19.75
C ILE A 563 6.14 -13.02 -18.59
N TYR A 564 4.82 -13.10 -18.57
CA TYR A 564 4.00 -12.64 -17.45
C TYR A 564 3.37 -13.83 -16.72
N GLN A 565 3.16 -13.66 -15.42
CA GLN A 565 2.31 -14.55 -14.64
C GLN A 565 0.87 -14.52 -15.16
N SER A 566 0.17 -15.65 -15.16
CA SER A 566 -1.26 -15.67 -15.50
C SER A 566 -2.13 -15.22 -14.33
N ILE A 567 -3.32 -14.68 -14.61
CA ILE A 567 -4.30 -14.32 -13.57
C ILE A 567 -4.72 -15.57 -12.75
N GLU A 568 -4.86 -16.72 -13.40
CA GLU A 568 -5.20 -17.98 -12.72
C GLU A 568 -4.12 -18.38 -11.71
N ASN A 569 -2.84 -18.32 -12.10
CA ASN A 569 -1.74 -18.65 -11.22
C ASN A 569 -1.56 -17.62 -10.10
N LEU A 570 -1.84 -16.35 -10.37
CA LEU A 570 -1.89 -15.32 -9.33
C LEU A 570 -2.92 -15.70 -8.25
N HIS A 571 -4.13 -16.09 -8.64
CA HIS A 571 -5.16 -16.49 -7.68
C HIS A 571 -4.86 -17.82 -6.97
N LYS A 572 -4.20 -18.77 -7.65
CA LYS A 572 -3.67 -19.98 -7.01
C LYS A 572 -2.62 -19.65 -5.94
N ALA A 573 -1.73 -18.68 -6.21
CA ALA A 573 -0.69 -18.28 -5.28
C ALA A 573 -1.23 -17.43 -4.12
N CYS A 574 -2.19 -16.54 -4.37
CA CYS A 574 -2.71 -15.55 -3.44
C CYS A 574 -4.24 -15.69 -3.25
N PRO A 575 -4.74 -16.82 -2.71
CA PRO A 575 -6.17 -17.15 -2.74
C PRO A 575 -7.07 -16.20 -1.95
N GLN A 576 -6.53 -15.51 -0.94
CA GLN A 576 -7.24 -14.54 -0.10
C GLN A 576 -7.15 -13.09 -0.63
N HIS A 577 -6.43 -12.86 -1.73
CA HIS A 577 -6.15 -11.54 -2.30
C HIS A 577 -6.49 -11.52 -3.79
N GLN A 578 -7.76 -11.73 -4.12
CA GLN A 578 -8.26 -11.86 -5.50
C GLN A 578 -8.62 -10.50 -6.15
N GLY A 579 -8.20 -9.39 -5.55
CA GLY A 579 -8.33 -8.07 -6.16
C GLY A 579 -7.33 -7.91 -7.31
N ASP A 580 -7.82 -7.91 -8.55
CA ASP A 580 -7.02 -8.00 -9.78
C ASP A 580 -7.38 -6.95 -10.85
N TRP A 581 -8.10 -5.88 -10.46
CA TRP A 581 -8.67 -4.87 -11.37
C TRP A 581 -7.67 -4.21 -12.32
N TYR A 582 -6.41 -4.02 -11.91
CA TYR A 582 -5.36 -3.50 -12.78
C TYR A 582 -4.89 -4.49 -13.86
N PHE A 583 -5.22 -5.78 -13.73
CA PHE A 583 -4.96 -6.83 -14.72
C PHE A 583 -6.20 -7.16 -15.54
N THR A 584 -7.35 -7.34 -14.87
CA THR A 584 -8.60 -7.81 -15.48
C THR A 584 -9.52 -6.69 -15.92
N GLY A 585 -9.46 -5.53 -15.27
CA GLY A 585 -10.41 -4.44 -15.47
C GLY A 585 -11.69 -4.58 -14.65
N ASN A 586 -11.79 -5.59 -13.78
CA ASN A 586 -12.94 -5.85 -12.94
C ASN A 586 -12.80 -5.14 -11.59
N TYR A 587 -13.32 -3.92 -11.49
CA TYR A 587 -13.19 -3.11 -10.29
C TYR A 587 -14.16 -3.55 -9.19
N PRO A 588 -13.72 -3.54 -7.91
CA PRO A 588 -14.57 -3.90 -6.77
C PRO A 588 -15.65 -2.86 -6.44
N THR A 589 -15.56 -1.64 -7.01
CA THR A 589 -16.48 -0.55 -6.72
C THR A 589 -16.94 0.15 -8.01
N LEU A 590 -18.11 0.78 -7.97
CA LEU A 590 -18.68 1.50 -9.12
C LEU A 590 -17.81 2.70 -9.51
N GLY A 591 -17.27 3.42 -8.53
CA GLY A 591 -16.33 4.50 -8.79
C GLY A 591 -15.05 4.01 -9.46
N GLY A 592 -14.65 2.75 -9.27
CA GLY A 592 -13.53 2.16 -9.99
C GLY A 592 -13.73 2.12 -11.50
N TYR A 593 -14.92 1.69 -11.95
CA TYR A 593 -15.31 1.69 -13.37
C TYR A 593 -15.33 3.11 -13.97
N LYS A 594 -15.88 4.09 -13.23
CA LYS A 594 -15.84 5.50 -13.65
C LYS A 594 -14.42 5.99 -13.86
N VAL A 595 -13.50 5.66 -12.94
CA VAL A 595 -12.10 6.10 -13.01
C VAL A 595 -11.38 5.50 -14.21
N VAL A 596 -11.53 4.21 -14.50
CA VAL A 596 -10.86 3.60 -15.66
C VAL A 596 -11.36 4.19 -16.97
N ASN A 597 -12.67 4.39 -17.12
CA ASN A 597 -13.25 4.97 -18.33
C ASN A 597 -12.87 6.45 -18.49
N LYS A 598 -12.82 7.22 -17.40
CA LYS A 598 -12.30 8.60 -17.41
C LYS A 598 -10.80 8.64 -17.76
N SER A 599 -10.00 7.68 -17.29
CA SER A 599 -8.59 7.59 -17.68
C SER A 599 -8.41 7.29 -19.17
N LEU A 600 -9.30 6.46 -19.74
CA LEU A 600 -9.31 6.20 -21.19
C LEU A 600 -9.69 7.47 -21.96
N LYS A 601 -10.75 8.17 -21.52
CA LYS A 601 -11.15 9.45 -22.12
C LYS A 601 -10.01 10.47 -22.10
N ASN A 602 -9.38 10.67 -20.94
CA ASN A 602 -8.25 11.60 -20.81
C ASN A 602 -7.14 11.27 -21.82
N TYR A 603 -6.81 9.99 -21.99
CA TYR A 603 -5.80 9.56 -22.97
C TYR A 603 -6.20 9.94 -24.41
N LEU A 604 -7.46 9.67 -24.81
CA LEU A 604 -7.95 9.95 -26.16
C LEU A 604 -8.02 11.45 -26.46
N GLU A 605 -8.33 12.26 -25.47
CA GLU A 605 -8.35 13.73 -25.59
C GLU A 605 -6.95 14.37 -25.44
N GLY A 606 -5.89 13.57 -25.26
CA GLY A 606 -4.53 14.07 -25.05
C GLY A 606 -4.32 14.79 -23.70
N ARG A 607 -5.23 14.60 -22.73
CA ARG A 607 -5.12 15.19 -21.39
C ARG A 607 -4.16 14.38 -20.52
N LEU A 608 -3.19 15.05 -19.92
CA LEU A 608 -2.19 14.43 -19.04
C LEU A 608 -2.64 14.32 -17.57
N GLU A 609 -3.90 14.63 -17.29
CA GLU A 609 -4.50 14.64 -15.95
C GLU A 609 -4.85 13.24 -15.46
N ARG A 610 -4.85 13.08 -14.13
CA ARG A 610 -5.33 11.84 -13.50
C ARG A 610 -6.86 11.77 -13.59
N ALA A 611 -7.39 10.56 -13.53
CA ALA A 611 -8.83 10.33 -13.66
C ALA A 611 -9.63 10.59 -12.37
N TYR A 612 -8.96 10.86 -11.25
CA TYR A 612 -9.55 11.10 -9.93
C TYR A 612 -8.75 12.12 -9.12
#